data_AF-A0AAP8KIA0-F1
#
_entry.id   AF-A0AAP8KIA0-F1
#
_cell.length_a   1.000
_cell.length_b   1.000
_cell.length_c   1.000
_cell.angle_alpha   90.00
_cell.angle_beta   90.00
_cell.angle_gamma   90.00
#
_symmetry.space_group_name_H-M   'P 1'
#
loop_
_entity.id
_entity.type
_entity.pdbx_description
1 polymer ?
#
loop_
_entity_poly.entity_id
_entity_poly.type
_entity_poly.pdbx_seq_one_letter_code
_entity_poly.pdbx_strand_id
1 'polypeptide(L)'
;MTREHVLRAAFVKLLPGCTGTVLDQLTFDRNTAEPTHKKKRIPQSSYNFTVNDVCKICNEGWLNVKVEIAAEKFLFPLILGNEIELPKQATDILALWAAKTAVVRSLIDAKPFAVPPEHFSWIKENLTPPPSTFVWLGRAEFTPYSWTRQRKFILQHDENFARAHMTTIVIGHVAFYILGCGNNFWEEDFMSTISYLNGHPIFQIWPSTNATHFNKLPAFGRAKIKDLSSTRLNSLGMPSTETLQAIKD
;
A
#
# COMPACT_ATOMS: atom_id res chain seq x y z
N MET A 1 19.06 3.63 14.71
CA MET A 1 17.72 3.42 14.13
C MET A 1 16.88 2.61 15.10
N THR A 2 15.55 2.67 15.02
CA THR A 2 14.61 1.93 15.88
C THR A 2 13.78 0.95 15.09
N ARG A 3 13.21 -0.05 15.78
CA ARG A 3 12.21 -0.95 15.22
C ARG A 3 10.90 -0.20 15.03
N GLU A 4 10.54 0.07 13.78
CA GLU A 4 9.22 0.59 13.43
C GLU A 4 8.31 -0.55 12.99
N HIS A 5 7.11 -0.61 13.53
CA HIS A 5 6.12 -1.61 13.16
C HIS A 5 5.47 -1.27 11.82
N VAL A 6 5.31 -2.27 10.95
CA VAL A 6 4.61 -2.08 9.67
C VAL A 6 3.12 -1.85 9.90
N LEU A 7 2.54 -2.70 10.75
CA LEU A 7 1.22 -2.50 11.36
C LEU A 7 1.43 -2.38 12.86
N ARG A 8 0.87 -1.34 13.49
CA ARG A 8 1.06 -1.13 14.93
C ARG A 8 0.69 -2.35 15.76
N ALA A 9 1.48 -2.58 16.80
CA ALA A 9 1.21 -3.60 17.81
C ALA A 9 -0.15 -3.39 18.51
N ALA A 10 -0.66 -2.16 18.57
CA ALA A 10 -1.97 -1.85 19.15
C ALA A 10 -3.13 -2.63 18.49
N PHE A 11 -2.98 -3.02 17.21
CA PHE A 11 -4.03 -3.74 16.47
C PHE A 11 -4.24 -5.17 16.98
N VAL A 12 -3.29 -5.73 17.72
CA VAL A 12 -3.43 -7.03 18.41
C VAL A 12 -4.61 -7.01 19.39
N LYS A 13 -5.00 -5.84 19.90
CA LYS A 13 -6.18 -5.68 20.78
C LYS A 13 -7.51 -5.83 20.04
N LEU A 14 -7.50 -5.66 18.71
CA LEU A 14 -8.71 -5.68 17.87
C LEU A 14 -8.89 -7.01 17.17
N LEU A 15 -7.80 -7.58 16.66
CA LEU A 15 -7.81 -8.82 15.89
C LEU A 15 -6.72 -9.76 16.42
N PRO A 16 -7.00 -11.06 16.51
CA PRO A 16 -5.99 -12.02 16.92
C PRO A 16 -4.79 -11.98 15.96
N GLY A 17 -3.57 -11.97 16.50
CA GLY A 17 -2.38 -12.12 15.69
C GLY A 17 -2.33 -13.53 15.07
N CYS A 18 -2.02 -13.63 13.78
CA CYS A 18 -1.76 -14.93 13.15
C CYS A 18 -0.30 -15.32 13.37
N THR A 19 -0.01 -16.43 14.05
CA THR A 19 1.35 -16.96 14.08
C THR A 19 1.64 -17.73 12.78
N GLY A 20 2.85 -17.56 12.23
CA GLY A 20 3.24 -18.26 11.01
C GLY A 20 2.82 -17.57 9.72
N THR A 21 2.89 -16.23 9.68
CA THR A 21 2.64 -15.43 8.46
C THR A 21 3.44 -15.98 7.28
N VAL A 22 2.79 -16.17 6.13
CA VAL A 22 3.46 -16.57 4.90
C VAL A 22 3.85 -15.32 4.12
N LEU A 23 5.15 -15.10 3.95
CA LEU A 23 5.66 -14.20 2.95
C LEU A 23 5.69 -14.96 1.62
N ASP A 24 4.86 -14.53 0.70
CA ASP A 24 4.78 -15.06 -0.66
C ASP A 24 5.28 -13.98 -1.62
N GLN A 25 6.44 -14.22 -2.23
CA GLN A 25 7.07 -13.32 -3.18
C GLN A 25 7.13 -13.98 -4.55
N LEU A 26 6.53 -13.31 -5.53
CA LEU A 26 6.61 -13.68 -6.94
C LEU A 26 7.40 -12.59 -7.66
N THR A 27 8.54 -12.97 -8.24
CA THR A 27 9.39 -12.07 -9.04
C THR A 27 9.34 -12.54 -10.48
N PHE A 28 9.12 -11.62 -11.41
CA PHE A 28 9.25 -11.90 -12.84
C PHE A 28 10.56 -11.29 -13.32
N ASP A 29 11.44 -12.12 -13.88
CA ASP A 29 12.61 -11.62 -14.60
C ASP A 29 12.14 -11.10 -15.97
N ARG A 30 12.55 -9.89 -16.33
CA ARG A 30 12.19 -9.26 -17.61
C ARG A 30 12.86 -9.95 -18.81
N ASN A 31 14.01 -10.58 -18.61
CA ASN A 31 14.78 -11.21 -19.68
C ASN A 31 14.32 -12.65 -19.97
N THR A 32 13.90 -13.39 -18.95
CA THR A 32 13.48 -14.78 -19.12
C THR A 32 11.97 -14.97 -19.15
N ALA A 33 11.20 -13.97 -18.70
CA ALA A 33 9.76 -14.07 -18.42
C ALA A 33 9.40 -15.22 -17.44
N GLU A 34 10.39 -15.89 -16.85
CA GLU A 34 10.16 -16.97 -15.91
C GLU A 34 9.89 -16.41 -14.51
N PRO A 35 8.75 -16.78 -13.89
CA PRO A 35 8.47 -16.38 -12.53
C PRO A 35 9.36 -17.14 -11.55
N THR A 36 10.16 -16.40 -10.78
CA THR A 36 10.77 -16.94 -9.56
C THR A 36 9.77 -16.83 -8.42
N HIS A 37 9.38 -17.97 -7.87
CA HIS A 37 8.48 -18.04 -6.73
C HIS A 37 9.25 -18.35 -5.44
N LYS A 38 9.22 -17.43 -4.47
CA LYS A 38 9.77 -17.63 -3.13
C LYS A 38 8.66 -17.59 -2.09
N LYS A 39 8.41 -18.72 -1.42
CA LYS A 39 7.53 -18.78 -0.25
C LYS A 39 8.38 -18.98 1.00
N LYS A 40 8.17 -18.12 2.00
CA LYS A 40 8.81 -18.24 3.31
C LYS A 40 7.76 -18.16 4.40
N ARG A 41 7.70 -19.17 5.27
CA ARG A 41 6.92 -19.07 6.51
C ARG A 41 7.73 -18.25 7.52
N ILE A 42 7.12 -17.22 8.06
CA ILE A 42 7.72 -16.36 9.06
C ILE A 42 7.01 -16.65 10.39
N PRO A 43 7.73 -17.07 11.45
CA PRO A 43 7.13 -17.47 12.72
C PRO A 43 6.66 -16.27 13.57
N GLN A 44 6.20 -15.19 12.93
CA GLN A 44 5.70 -13.99 13.61
C GLN A 44 4.43 -13.47 12.95
N SER A 45 3.62 -12.77 13.73
CA SER A 45 2.40 -12.10 13.27
C SER A 45 2.69 -10.89 12.40
N SER A 46 1.73 -10.53 11.56
CA SER A 46 1.74 -9.31 10.76
C SER A 46 1.97 -8.05 11.61
N TYR A 47 1.45 -8.05 12.85
CA TYR A 47 1.63 -6.97 13.83
C TYR A 47 3.01 -6.92 14.48
N ASN A 48 3.82 -7.98 14.33
CA ASN A 48 5.17 -8.07 14.87
C ASN A 48 6.25 -7.79 13.81
N PHE A 49 5.86 -7.54 12.54
CA PHE A 49 6.83 -7.11 11.54
C PHE A 49 7.33 -5.72 11.88
N THR A 50 8.66 -5.64 12.07
CA THR A 50 9.37 -4.39 12.29
C THR A 50 10.45 -4.20 11.25
N VAL A 51 10.73 -2.94 10.93
CA VAL A 51 11.86 -2.53 10.08
C VAL A 51 12.81 -1.68 10.91
N ASN A 52 14.12 -1.81 10.66
CA ASN A 52 15.16 -1.13 11.42
C ASN A 52 15.66 0.13 10.72
N ASP A 53 14.80 0.85 10.00
CA ASP A 53 15.20 1.96 9.10
C ASP A 53 14.59 3.32 9.50
N VAL A 54 13.93 3.40 10.65
CA VAL A 54 13.28 4.64 11.14
C VAL A 54 14.06 5.21 12.32
N CYS A 55 14.31 6.53 12.31
CA CYS A 55 15.01 7.22 13.39
C CYS A 55 14.17 7.24 14.69
N LYS A 56 14.80 7.18 15.87
CA LYS A 56 14.07 7.16 17.16
C LYS A 56 13.13 8.36 17.32
N ILE A 57 13.64 9.56 17.04
CA ILE A 57 12.90 10.83 17.12
C ILE A 57 11.69 10.82 16.17
N CYS A 58 11.86 10.22 14.98
CA CYS A 58 10.82 10.10 13.97
C CYS A 58 9.73 9.15 14.48
N ASN A 59 10.16 7.95 14.90
CA ASN A 59 9.31 6.87 15.37
C ASN A 59 8.48 7.31 16.58
N GLU A 60 9.13 7.80 17.65
CA GLU A 60 8.45 8.20 18.89
C GLU A 60 7.72 9.54 18.77
N GLY A 61 8.11 10.39 17.80
CA GLY A 61 7.56 11.72 17.59
C GLY A 61 6.42 11.77 16.57
N TRP A 62 6.66 12.45 15.45
CA TRP A 62 5.61 12.77 14.47
C TRP A 62 4.96 11.52 13.86
N LEU A 63 5.72 10.43 13.64
CA LEU A 63 5.20 9.22 13.02
C LEU A 63 4.17 8.57 13.94
N ASN A 64 4.51 8.42 15.22
CA ASN A 64 3.60 7.85 16.20
C ASN A 64 2.41 8.77 16.51
N VAL A 65 2.64 10.06 16.75
CA VAL A 65 1.59 10.97 17.20
C VAL A 65 0.70 11.45 16.06
N LYS A 66 1.30 11.92 14.96
CA LYS A 66 0.57 12.61 13.87
C LYS A 66 0.06 11.66 12.78
N VAL A 67 0.62 10.46 12.66
CA VAL A 67 0.18 9.49 11.65
C VAL A 67 -0.55 8.32 12.31
N GLU A 68 0.13 7.61 13.19
CA GLU A 68 -0.37 6.37 13.75
C GLU A 68 -1.56 6.57 14.71
N ILE A 69 -1.35 7.27 15.83
CA ILE A 69 -2.41 7.53 16.84
C ILE A 69 -3.57 8.32 16.23
N ALA A 70 -3.28 9.29 15.36
CA ALA A 70 -4.29 10.05 14.66
C ALA A 70 -5.23 9.16 13.81
N ALA A 71 -4.69 8.13 13.15
CA ALA A 71 -5.47 7.21 12.33
C ALA A 71 -6.32 6.25 13.15
N GLU A 72 -5.90 5.84 14.35
CA GLU A 72 -6.61 4.85 15.19
C GLU A 72 -8.07 5.21 15.44
N LYS A 73 -8.35 6.50 15.67
CA LYS A 73 -9.71 7.02 15.89
C LYS A 73 -10.69 6.60 14.79
N PHE A 74 -10.23 6.56 13.55
CA PHE A 74 -11.07 6.22 12.39
C PHE A 74 -10.85 4.78 11.94
N LEU A 75 -9.61 4.30 11.99
CA LEU A 75 -9.23 2.98 11.51
C LEU A 75 -9.80 1.86 12.38
N PHE A 76 -9.90 2.03 13.71
CA PHE A 76 -10.40 0.97 14.60
C PHE A 76 -11.88 0.65 14.34
N PRO A 77 -12.80 1.64 14.26
CA PRO A 77 -14.16 1.39 13.81
C PRO A 77 -14.24 0.69 12.45
N LEU A 78 -13.42 1.09 11.47
CA LEU A 78 -13.38 0.48 10.14
C LEU A 78 -12.93 -0.99 10.20
N ILE A 79 -11.90 -1.31 10.97
CA ILE A 79 -11.41 -2.68 11.19
C ILE A 79 -12.51 -3.56 11.79
N LEU A 80 -13.25 -3.04 12.77
CA LEU A 80 -14.33 -3.75 13.45
C LEU A 80 -15.64 -3.79 12.64
N GLY A 81 -15.73 -3.06 11.53
CA GLY A 81 -16.93 -2.97 10.71
C GLY A 81 -18.04 -2.11 11.32
N ASN A 82 -17.70 -1.28 12.31
CA ASN A 82 -18.63 -0.35 12.96
C ASN A 82 -19.08 0.75 11.99
N GLU A 83 -20.24 1.34 12.27
CA GLU A 83 -20.71 2.50 11.51
C GLU A 83 -19.88 3.74 11.81
N ILE A 84 -19.36 4.37 10.75
CA ILE A 84 -18.57 5.59 10.86
C ILE A 84 -18.76 6.50 9.65
N GLU A 85 -18.95 7.78 9.92
CA GLU A 85 -18.85 8.84 8.93
C GLU A 85 -17.38 9.28 8.78
N LEU A 86 -16.92 9.38 7.54
CA LEU A 86 -15.56 9.81 7.23
C LEU A 86 -15.61 11.23 6.64
N PRO A 87 -15.49 12.27 7.48
CA PRO A 87 -15.29 13.62 6.98
C PRO A 87 -13.94 13.72 6.24
N LYS A 88 -13.76 14.77 5.44
CA LYS A 88 -12.52 14.99 4.67
C LYS A 88 -11.24 14.83 5.51
N GLN A 89 -11.23 15.39 6.72
CA GLN A 89 -10.08 15.26 7.61
C GLN A 89 -9.75 13.80 7.96
N ALA A 90 -10.77 12.96 8.15
CA ALA A 90 -10.59 11.55 8.43
C ALA A 90 -10.01 10.81 7.22
N THR A 91 -10.50 11.12 6.00
CA THR A 91 -9.97 10.52 4.77
C THR A 91 -8.51 10.90 4.53
N ASP A 92 -8.13 12.15 4.81
CA ASP A 92 -6.75 12.62 4.67
C ASP A 92 -5.82 11.90 5.67
N ILE A 93 -6.25 11.73 6.93
CA ILE A 93 -5.50 11.00 7.95
C ILE A 93 -5.33 9.52 7.58
N LEU A 94 -6.42 8.87 7.14
CA LEU A 94 -6.38 7.46 6.73
C LEU A 94 -5.50 7.26 5.48
N ALA A 95 -5.54 8.19 4.53
CA ALA A 95 -4.69 8.15 3.35
C ALA A 95 -3.21 8.30 3.70
N LEU A 96 -2.88 9.25 4.58
CA LEU A 96 -1.51 9.43 5.09
C LEU A 96 -1.01 8.15 5.78
N TRP A 97 -1.83 7.57 6.65
CA TRP A 97 -1.53 6.30 7.30
C TRP A 97 -1.28 5.19 6.29
N ALA A 98 -2.18 5.01 5.32
CA ALA A 98 -2.06 3.96 4.30
C ALA A 98 -0.81 4.13 3.44
N ALA A 99 -0.51 5.36 2.99
CA ALA A 99 0.69 5.68 2.23
C ALA A 99 1.96 5.38 3.05
N LYS A 100 2.00 5.84 4.31
CA LYS A 100 3.10 5.52 5.23
C LYS A 100 3.28 4.02 5.38
N THR A 101 2.22 3.28 5.64
CA THR A 101 2.29 1.82 5.81
C THR A 101 2.78 1.13 4.55
N ALA A 102 2.37 1.59 3.35
CA ALA A 102 2.88 1.07 2.09
C ALA A 102 4.39 1.33 1.91
N VAL A 103 4.84 2.52 2.28
CA VAL A 103 6.23 2.97 2.27
C VAL A 103 7.08 2.13 3.23
N VAL A 104 6.67 1.99 4.49
CA VAL A 104 7.35 1.16 5.51
C VAL A 104 7.33 -0.33 5.14
N ARG A 105 6.21 -0.83 4.60
CA ARG A 105 6.09 -2.22 4.13
C ARG A 105 7.11 -2.55 3.04
N SER A 106 7.46 -1.58 2.19
CA SER A 106 8.42 -1.79 1.10
C SER A 106 9.84 -2.10 1.59
N LEU A 107 10.19 -1.67 2.81
CA LEU A 107 11.50 -1.91 3.43
C LEU A 107 11.70 -3.36 3.86
N ILE A 108 10.63 -4.15 3.93
CA ILE A 108 10.72 -5.59 4.19
C ILE A 108 11.22 -6.34 2.96
N ASP A 109 10.90 -5.83 1.77
CA ASP A 109 11.27 -6.51 0.53
C ASP A 109 12.75 -6.30 0.22
N ALA A 110 13.38 -7.28 -0.44
CA ALA A 110 14.74 -7.13 -0.92
C ALA A 110 14.87 -5.95 -1.89
N LYS A 111 16.06 -5.32 -1.88
CA LYS A 111 16.41 -4.23 -2.80
C LYS A 111 16.35 -4.71 -4.27
N PRO A 112 16.02 -3.82 -5.22
CA PRO A 112 15.69 -2.41 -5.02
C PRO A 112 14.31 -2.21 -4.35
N PHE A 113 14.20 -1.16 -3.55
CA PHE A 113 12.93 -0.83 -2.89
C PHE A 113 11.89 -0.43 -3.92
N ALA A 114 10.65 -0.87 -3.71
CA ALA A 114 9.52 -0.56 -4.60
C ALA A 114 9.16 0.92 -4.57
N VAL A 115 9.30 1.49 -3.37
CA VAL A 115 8.86 2.82 -3.05
C VAL A 115 10.04 3.76 -3.28
N PRO A 116 9.83 4.84 -4.04
CA PRO A 116 10.85 5.84 -4.25
C PRO A 116 11.31 6.47 -2.92
N PRO A 117 12.62 6.62 -2.67
CA PRO A 117 13.14 7.21 -1.42
C PRO A 117 12.53 8.58 -1.06
N GLU A 118 12.22 9.39 -2.07
CA GLU A 118 11.58 10.69 -1.95
C GLU A 118 10.20 10.65 -1.27
N HIS A 119 9.49 9.51 -1.34
CA HIS A 119 8.22 9.34 -0.63
C HIS A 119 8.40 9.39 0.89
N PHE A 120 9.52 8.87 1.42
CA PHE A 120 9.82 8.95 2.85
C PHE A 120 10.03 10.40 3.30
N SER A 121 10.85 11.13 2.55
CA SER A 121 11.13 12.55 2.85
C SER A 121 9.85 13.38 2.76
N TRP A 122 9.03 13.16 1.72
CA TRP A 122 7.78 13.88 1.55
C TRP A 122 6.83 13.70 2.74
N ILE A 123 6.58 12.45 3.16
CA ILE A 123 5.67 12.16 4.28
C ILE A 123 6.16 12.84 5.56
N LYS A 124 7.48 12.82 5.80
CA LYS A 124 8.09 13.45 6.97
C LYS A 124 7.89 14.97 6.98
N GLU A 125 8.07 15.61 5.83
CA GLU A 125 8.05 17.07 5.70
C GLU A 125 6.62 17.63 5.60
N ASN A 126 5.74 16.95 4.87
CA ASN A 126 4.43 17.47 4.48
C ASN A 126 3.26 16.83 5.23
N LEU A 127 3.46 15.67 5.89
CA LEU A 127 2.40 14.92 6.55
C LEU A 127 1.17 14.68 5.65
N THR A 128 1.43 14.39 4.39
CA THR A 128 0.44 14.02 3.36
C THR A 128 1.01 12.86 2.54
N PRO A 129 0.16 12.07 1.85
CA PRO A 129 0.65 11.13 0.86
C PRO A 129 1.51 11.86 -0.20
N PRO A 130 2.59 11.24 -0.72
CA PRO A 130 3.44 11.83 -1.75
C PRO A 130 2.66 12.23 -3.02
N PRO A 131 3.20 13.13 -3.86
CA PRO A 131 2.68 13.36 -5.20
C PRO A 131 2.59 12.05 -5.97
N SER A 132 1.68 11.99 -6.95
CA SER A 132 1.47 10.79 -7.76
C SER A 132 1.09 9.55 -6.94
N THR A 133 0.52 9.76 -5.74
CA THR A 133 -0.06 8.71 -4.90
C THR A 133 -1.57 8.79 -4.93
N PHE A 134 -2.21 7.63 -5.00
CA PHE A 134 -3.65 7.47 -4.97
C PHE A 134 -4.01 6.42 -3.92
N VAL A 135 -5.03 6.69 -3.13
CA VAL A 135 -5.49 5.79 -2.08
C VAL A 135 -6.98 5.56 -2.19
N TRP A 136 -7.37 4.29 -2.24
CA TRP A 136 -8.76 3.85 -2.17
C TRP A 136 -9.02 3.06 -0.89
N LEU A 137 -10.24 3.22 -0.39
CA LEU A 137 -10.80 2.55 0.76
C LEU A 137 -11.93 1.64 0.30
N GLY A 138 -11.88 0.36 0.67
CA GLY A 138 -12.92 -0.62 0.39
C GLY A 138 -13.35 -1.34 1.64
N ARG A 139 -14.58 -1.87 1.62
CA ARG A 139 -15.07 -2.75 2.67
C ARG A 139 -14.76 -4.21 2.31
N ALA A 140 -14.13 -4.92 3.22
CA ALA A 140 -13.85 -6.34 3.11
C ALA A 140 -14.87 -7.14 3.92
N GLU A 141 -15.15 -8.37 3.46
CA GLU A 141 -15.64 -9.41 4.38
C GLU A 141 -14.64 -9.57 5.52
N PHE A 142 -15.14 -9.91 6.71
CA PHE A 142 -14.30 -10.04 7.89
C PHE A 142 -13.13 -10.99 7.64
N THR A 143 -11.90 -10.49 7.77
CA THR A 143 -10.72 -11.34 7.84
C THR A 143 -10.18 -11.37 9.27
N PRO A 144 -10.07 -12.55 9.91
CA PRO A 144 -9.50 -12.67 11.24
C PRO A 144 -8.00 -12.33 11.27
N TYR A 145 -7.34 -12.32 10.11
CA TYR A 145 -5.93 -12.04 9.97
C TYR A 145 -5.70 -10.89 9.00
N SER A 146 -4.78 -10.00 9.35
CA SER A 146 -4.34 -8.97 8.42
C SER A 146 -3.35 -9.53 7.41
N TRP A 147 -3.41 -9.01 6.19
CA TRP A 147 -2.43 -9.33 5.16
C TRP A 147 -2.17 -8.11 4.28
N THR A 148 -0.96 -8.10 3.72
CA THR A 148 -0.53 -7.06 2.78
C THR A 148 -0.06 -7.73 1.49
N ARG A 149 -0.38 -7.14 0.35
CA ARG A 149 0.18 -7.52 -0.94
C ARG A 149 0.84 -6.29 -1.54
N GLN A 150 2.11 -6.38 -1.87
CA GLN A 150 2.83 -5.31 -2.56
C GLN A 150 3.25 -5.81 -3.93
N ARG A 151 2.96 -5.03 -4.96
CA ARG A 151 3.47 -5.23 -6.32
C ARG A 151 4.34 -4.04 -6.67
N LYS A 152 5.44 -4.31 -7.38
CA LYS A 152 6.45 -3.33 -7.77
C LYS A 152 6.59 -3.36 -9.29
N PHE A 153 6.74 -2.20 -9.90
CA PHE A 153 6.87 -2.06 -11.35
C PHE A 153 7.85 -0.94 -11.67
N ILE A 154 8.45 -1.01 -12.85
CA ILE A 154 9.19 0.11 -13.44
C ILE A 154 8.39 0.54 -14.66
N LEU A 155 7.86 1.75 -14.62
CA LEU A 155 7.26 2.41 -15.77
C LEU A 155 8.39 2.94 -16.64
N GLN A 156 8.23 2.83 -17.95
CA GLN A 156 9.15 3.40 -18.91
C GLN A 156 8.38 4.31 -19.84
N HIS A 157 8.84 5.55 -19.96
CA HIS A 157 8.33 6.55 -20.88
C HIS A 157 9.52 7.22 -21.56
N ASP A 158 9.68 6.98 -22.85
CA ASP A 158 10.88 7.34 -23.62
C ASP A 158 12.18 6.87 -22.93
N GLU A 159 13.07 7.82 -22.59
CA GLU A 159 14.34 7.60 -21.88
C GLU A 159 14.17 7.64 -20.34
N ASN A 160 12.97 7.92 -19.84
CA ASN A 160 12.70 8.05 -18.41
C ASN A 160 12.15 6.75 -17.81
N PHE A 161 12.60 6.45 -16.59
CA PHE A 161 12.09 5.33 -15.80
C PHE A 161 11.52 5.82 -14.48
N ALA A 162 10.38 5.25 -14.09
CA ALA A 162 9.75 5.52 -12.81
C ALA A 162 9.56 4.24 -12.00
N ARG A 163 9.87 4.29 -10.71
CA ARG A 163 9.46 3.22 -9.78
C ARG A 163 8.01 3.45 -9.38
N ALA A 164 7.21 2.41 -9.59
CA ALA A 164 5.80 2.38 -9.23
C ALA A 164 5.51 1.21 -8.30
N HIS A 165 4.50 1.38 -7.45
CA HIS A 165 4.03 0.32 -6.59
C HIS A 165 2.51 0.32 -6.45
N MET A 166 1.96 -0.87 -6.26
CA MET A 166 0.60 -1.05 -5.76
C MET A 166 0.64 -1.88 -4.48
N THR A 167 0.19 -1.28 -3.38
CA THR A 167 0.11 -1.94 -2.08
C THR A 167 -1.35 -2.11 -1.70
N THR A 168 -1.73 -3.34 -1.35
CA THR A 168 -3.03 -3.65 -0.78
C THR A 168 -2.83 -4.05 0.67
N ILE A 169 -3.61 -3.45 1.57
CA ILE A 169 -3.60 -3.75 3.00
C ILE A 169 -5.02 -4.16 3.37
N VAL A 170 -5.18 -5.32 4.02
CA VAL A 170 -6.49 -5.79 4.48
C VAL A 170 -6.41 -6.13 5.95
N ILE A 171 -7.32 -5.58 6.74
CA ILE A 171 -7.37 -5.74 8.20
C ILE A 171 -8.84 -5.76 8.62
N GLY A 172 -9.32 -6.88 9.17
CA GLY A 172 -10.72 -6.99 9.61
C GLY A 172 -11.70 -6.75 8.47
N HIS A 173 -12.50 -5.70 8.58
CA HIS A 173 -13.50 -5.29 7.58
C HIS A 173 -13.02 -4.22 6.59
N VAL A 174 -11.76 -3.80 6.63
CA VAL A 174 -11.25 -2.72 5.78
C VAL A 174 -10.14 -3.20 4.83
N ALA A 175 -10.19 -2.70 3.60
CA ALA A 175 -9.16 -2.84 2.59
C ALA A 175 -8.69 -1.46 2.10
N PHE A 176 -7.38 -1.27 2.02
CA PHE A 176 -6.76 -0.12 1.37
C PHE A 176 -6.05 -0.57 0.09
N TYR A 177 -6.15 0.25 -0.95
CA TYR A 177 -5.37 0.12 -2.17
C TYR A 177 -4.56 1.40 -2.35
N ILE A 178 -3.25 1.28 -2.44
CA ILE A 178 -2.31 2.40 -2.52
C ILE A 178 -1.53 2.23 -3.81
N LEU A 179 -1.71 3.15 -4.75
CA LEU A 179 -0.93 3.25 -5.98
C LEU A 179 0.01 4.45 -5.82
N GLY A 180 1.30 4.28 -6.10
CA GLY A 180 2.28 5.37 -5.98
C GLY A 180 3.38 5.28 -7.01
N CYS A 181 3.91 6.44 -7.43
CA CYS A 181 4.99 6.58 -8.40
C CYS A 181 6.00 7.66 -7.97
N GLY A 182 7.27 7.52 -8.36
CA GLY A 182 8.37 8.44 -8.00
C GLY A 182 8.46 9.74 -8.80
N ASN A 183 7.62 9.92 -9.82
CA ASN A 183 7.66 11.11 -10.67
C ASN A 183 6.27 11.47 -11.21
N ASN A 184 6.23 12.55 -12.01
CA ASN A 184 4.98 13.10 -12.56
C ASN A 184 4.49 12.35 -13.81
N PHE A 185 5.17 11.30 -14.28
CA PHE A 185 4.78 10.53 -15.47
C PHE A 185 3.68 9.49 -15.18
N TRP A 186 2.79 9.78 -14.22
CA TRP A 186 1.75 8.84 -13.80
C TRP A 186 0.49 8.92 -14.66
N GLU A 187 0.24 10.03 -15.36
CA GLU A 187 -1.06 10.27 -16.01
C GLU A 187 -1.35 9.20 -17.08
N GLU A 188 -0.50 9.01 -18.07
CA GLU A 188 -0.79 8.06 -19.16
C GLU A 188 -0.84 6.60 -18.66
N ASP A 189 0.09 6.22 -17.78
CA ASP A 189 0.20 4.85 -17.28
C ASP A 189 -0.88 4.51 -16.23
N PHE A 190 -1.17 5.41 -15.29
CA PHE A 190 -2.08 5.08 -14.20
C PHE A 190 -3.54 5.34 -14.52
N MET A 191 -3.87 6.15 -15.52
CA MET A 191 -5.27 6.49 -15.80
C MET A 191 -6.15 5.27 -16.05
N SER A 192 -5.64 4.24 -16.73
CA SER A 192 -6.38 2.98 -16.92
C SER A 192 -6.64 2.24 -15.59
N THR A 193 -5.65 2.24 -14.69
CA THR A 193 -5.75 1.59 -13.37
C THR A 193 -6.65 2.39 -12.43
N ILE A 194 -6.50 3.70 -12.41
CA ILE A 194 -7.34 4.64 -11.66
C ILE A 194 -8.79 4.52 -12.12
N SER A 195 -9.04 4.57 -13.43
CA SER A 195 -10.39 4.43 -13.99
C SER A 195 -11.00 3.08 -13.65
N TYR A 196 -10.22 2.00 -13.69
CA TYR A 196 -10.69 0.68 -13.29
C TYR A 196 -11.09 0.64 -11.81
N LEU A 197 -10.24 1.14 -10.92
CA LEU A 197 -10.50 1.17 -9.48
C LEU A 197 -11.72 2.06 -9.15
N ASN A 198 -11.85 3.21 -9.82
CA ASN A 198 -12.99 4.12 -9.68
C ASN A 198 -14.30 3.52 -10.24
N GLY A 199 -14.22 2.54 -11.13
CA GLY A 199 -15.37 1.77 -11.63
C GLY A 199 -15.88 0.72 -10.64
N HIS A 200 -15.25 0.57 -9.47
CA HIS A 200 -15.63 -0.41 -8.46
C HIS A 200 -16.17 0.25 -7.18
N PRO A 201 -16.91 -0.49 -6.33
CA PRO A 201 -17.48 0.07 -5.11
C PRO A 201 -16.43 0.21 -3.99
N ILE A 202 -15.33 0.87 -4.32
CA ILE A 202 -14.28 1.36 -3.42
C ILE A 202 -14.23 2.87 -3.57
N PHE A 203 -13.84 3.57 -2.51
CA PHE A 203 -13.88 5.01 -2.45
C PHE A 203 -12.48 5.61 -2.47
N GLN A 204 -12.20 6.50 -3.41
CA GLN A 204 -10.92 7.19 -3.46
C GLN A 204 -10.85 8.24 -2.33
N ILE A 205 -10.01 7.96 -1.33
CA ILE A 205 -9.77 8.85 -0.18
C ILE A 205 -8.60 9.81 -0.42
N TRP A 206 -7.77 9.56 -1.44
CA TRP A 206 -6.69 10.47 -1.84
C TRP A 206 -6.38 10.41 -3.34
N PRO A 207 -6.18 11.57 -4.01
CA PRO A 207 -6.61 12.90 -3.57
C PRO A 207 -8.09 12.90 -3.18
N SER A 208 -8.42 13.58 -2.08
CA SER A 208 -9.74 13.48 -1.44
C SER A 208 -10.82 14.03 -2.35
N THR A 209 -11.84 13.22 -2.64
CA THR A 209 -12.89 13.60 -3.59
C THR A 209 -14.17 14.10 -2.92
N ASN A 210 -14.53 13.66 -1.70
CA ASN A 210 -15.61 14.19 -0.83
C ASN A 210 -15.71 13.41 0.51
N ALA A 211 -16.59 13.84 1.43
CA ALA A 211 -16.96 13.05 2.61
C ALA A 211 -17.69 11.75 2.20
N THR A 212 -17.54 10.68 2.98
CA THR A 212 -18.11 9.36 2.64
C THR A 212 -18.64 8.59 3.84
N HIS A 213 -19.56 7.66 3.59
CA HIS A 213 -20.07 6.71 4.58
C HIS A 213 -19.54 5.31 4.26
N PHE A 214 -18.60 4.81 5.06
CA PHE A 214 -17.93 3.53 4.79
C PHE A 214 -18.91 2.35 4.73
N ASN A 215 -19.89 2.32 5.61
CA ASN A 215 -20.82 1.19 5.76
C ASN A 215 -21.82 1.06 4.61
N LYS A 216 -21.95 2.11 3.77
CA LYS A 216 -22.75 2.06 2.53
C LYS A 216 -22.02 1.32 1.40
N LEU A 217 -20.72 1.08 1.54
CA LEU A 217 -19.97 0.27 0.57
C LEU A 217 -20.34 -1.22 0.74
N PRO A 218 -20.56 -1.95 -0.36
CA PRO A 218 -20.69 -3.41 -0.31
C PRO A 218 -19.37 -4.03 0.15
N ALA A 219 -19.46 -5.09 0.94
CA ALA A 219 -18.29 -5.86 1.36
C ALA A 219 -17.81 -6.80 0.24
N PHE A 220 -16.50 -6.90 0.07
CA PHE A 220 -15.90 -7.82 -0.90
C PHE A 220 -15.18 -8.98 -0.22
N GLY A 221 -15.39 -10.18 -0.77
CA GLY A 221 -14.59 -11.34 -0.44
C GLY A 221 -13.17 -11.28 -1.00
N ARG A 222 -12.32 -12.18 -0.51
CA ARG A 222 -10.87 -12.24 -0.84
C ARG A 222 -10.58 -12.32 -2.34
N ALA A 223 -11.41 -13.01 -3.12
CA ALA A 223 -11.22 -13.14 -4.57
C ALA A 223 -11.32 -11.77 -5.27
N LYS A 224 -12.32 -10.96 -4.93
CA LYS A 224 -12.49 -9.63 -5.51
C LYS A 224 -11.40 -8.66 -5.06
N ILE A 225 -10.95 -8.72 -3.80
CA ILE A 225 -9.81 -7.93 -3.33
C ILE A 225 -8.52 -8.30 -4.10
N LYS A 226 -8.30 -9.59 -4.36
CA LYS A 226 -7.17 -10.06 -5.18
C LYS A 226 -7.27 -9.57 -6.62
N ASP A 227 -8.47 -9.58 -7.20
CA ASP A 227 -8.76 -9.05 -8.53
C ASP A 227 -8.42 -7.54 -8.62
N LEU A 228 -8.94 -6.73 -7.69
CA LEU A 228 -8.67 -5.29 -7.60
C LEU A 228 -7.20 -4.95 -7.34
N SER A 229 -6.46 -5.83 -6.66
CA SER A 229 -5.01 -5.70 -6.48
C SER A 229 -4.19 -6.31 -7.63
N SER A 230 -4.87 -6.96 -8.58
CA SER A 230 -4.27 -7.60 -9.74
C SER A 230 -4.43 -6.82 -11.04
N THR A 231 -5.26 -5.75 -11.02
CA THR A 231 -5.61 -4.86 -12.14
C THR A 231 -4.48 -4.70 -13.15
N ARG A 232 -4.84 -4.71 -14.45
CA ARG A 232 -4.03 -4.70 -15.69
C ARG A 232 -2.72 -3.89 -15.68
N LEU A 233 -1.80 -4.24 -14.80
CA LEU A 233 -0.39 -3.84 -14.87
C LEU A 233 0.34 -4.63 -15.96
N ASN A 234 -0.32 -5.67 -16.50
CA ASN A 234 0.17 -6.41 -17.67
C ASN A 234 0.13 -5.59 -18.96
N SER A 235 -0.68 -4.51 -19.03
CA SER A 235 -0.68 -3.59 -20.18
C SER A 235 0.25 -2.38 -19.99
N LEU A 236 0.90 -2.24 -18.82
CA LEU A 236 1.76 -1.10 -18.48
C LEU A 236 3.25 -1.38 -18.72
N GLY A 237 3.56 -1.86 -19.92
CA GLY A 237 4.94 -1.97 -20.39
C GLY A 237 5.70 -3.17 -19.85
N MET A 238 5.46 -4.36 -20.44
CA MET A 238 6.63 -5.18 -20.76
C MET A 238 7.30 -4.50 -21.96
N PRO A 239 8.50 -3.91 -21.81
CA PRO A 239 9.18 -3.31 -22.96
C PRO A 239 9.44 -4.40 -24.01
N SER A 240 9.37 -4.06 -25.29
CA SER A 240 9.87 -4.91 -26.36
C SER A 240 11.36 -5.20 -26.12
N THR A 241 11.80 -6.38 -26.55
CA THR A 241 13.16 -6.92 -26.32
C THR A 241 14.30 -5.97 -26.75
N GLU A 242 14.02 -5.02 -27.65
CA GLU A 242 14.97 -4.04 -28.20
C GLU A 242 15.36 -2.93 -27.21
N THR A 243 14.55 -2.63 -26.20
CA THR A 243 14.81 -1.54 -25.22
C THR A 243 15.78 -1.96 -24.10
N LEU A 244 16.13 -3.24 -24.03
CA LEU A 244 16.86 -3.86 -22.91
C LEU A 244 18.39 -3.65 -22.96
N GLN A 245 18.94 -3.17 -24.08
CA GLN A 245 20.38 -3.02 -24.24
C GLN A 245 20.93 -1.72 -23.60
N ALA A 246 20.08 -0.74 -23.29
CA ALA A 246 20.50 0.60 -22.83
C ALA A 246 20.61 0.77 -21.30
N ILE A 247 20.17 -0.20 -20.48
CA ILE A 247 20.17 -0.12 -19.00
C ILE A 247 21.36 -0.89 -18.39
N LYS A 248 22.32 -1.31 -19.21
CA LYS A 248 23.52 -2.05 -18.76
C LYS A 248 24.75 -1.17 -18.51
N ASP A 249 24.65 0.13 -18.79
CA ASP A 249 25.69 1.15 -18.54
C ASP A 249 25.15 2.23 -17.57
#